data_AF-A0A8J7U852-F1
#
_entry.id   AF-A0A8J7U852-F1
#
_cell.length_a   1.000
_cell.length_b   1.000
_cell.length_c   1.000
_cell.angle_alpha   90.00
_cell.angle_beta   90.00
_cell.angle_gamma   90.00
#
_symmetry.space_group_name_H-M   'P 1'
#
loop_
_entity.id
_entity.type
_entity.pdbx_description
1 polymer ?
#
loop_
_entity_poly.entity_id
_entity_poly.type
_entity_poly.pdbx_seq_one_letter_code
_entity_poly.pdbx_strand_id
1 'polypeptide(L)'
;MQNAEVPSVCLLQQAQFGKGATGRPGQAYNANLDSEGERVPETSEAVKKLLTLPERALGYVADRVLGGHEKGRRLGSGVTEAAYKLLTLGTVIFVAFLLGGGSYIAVYRPAFLVAGGGPLGATFIYTGSSLEQTFLEGIFVSTLYVASLAGMYLVYRSTRYSHSPRTMWMIFVLGFFLLAFGCAMIYQASRWKAG
;
A
#
# COMPACT_ATOMS: atom_id res chain seq x y z
N MET A 1 -35.05 25.38 -39.39
CA MET A 1 -33.84 25.20 -40.22
C MET A 1 -32.64 25.74 -39.45
N GLN A 2 -31.87 24.88 -38.79
CA GLN A 2 -30.40 24.85 -38.82
C GLN A 2 -29.93 23.80 -37.82
N ASN A 3 -29.45 22.70 -38.41
CA ASN A 3 -28.73 21.63 -37.74
C ASN A 3 -27.34 22.16 -37.39
N ALA A 4 -26.89 21.91 -36.16
CA ALA A 4 -25.48 22.02 -35.80
C ALA A 4 -24.93 20.59 -35.64
N GLU A 5 -23.86 20.34 -36.38
CA GLU A 5 -23.20 19.07 -36.63
C GLU A 5 -22.63 18.44 -35.35
N VAL A 6 -22.84 17.13 -35.22
CA VAL A 6 -22.13 16.27 -34.29
C VAL A 6 -20.87 15.78 -35.02
N PRO A 7 -19.64 16.11 -34.58
CA PRO A 7 -18.45 15.62 -35.24
C PRO A 7 -18.30 14.11 -35.01
N SER A 8 -18.34 13.41 -36.12
CA SER A 8 -18.14 11.98 -36.31
C SER A 8 -16.68 11.58 -36.05
N VAL A 9 -16.22 11.75 -34.81
CA VAL A 9 -14.98 11.14 -34.29
C VAL A 9 -15.38 9.87 -33.53
N CYS A 10 -15.91 8.88 -34.26
CA CYS A 10 -15.08 7.84 -34.86
C CYS A 10 -14.43 7.03 -33.71
N LEU A 11 -15.12 6.05 -33.11
CA LEU A 11 -15.34 4.71 -33.68
C LEU A 11 -14.08 4.02 -34.26
N LEU A 12 -12.89 4.63 -34.18
CA LEU A 12 -11.62 4.04 -34.59
C LEU A 12 -10.75 3.55 -33.42
N GLN A 13 -11.16 3.75 -32.16
CA GLN A 13 -10.37 3.31 -31.00
C GLN A 13 -10.68 1.87 -30.53
N GLN A 14 -11.69 1.20 -31.09
CA GLN A 14 -12.01 -0.20 -30.76
C GLN A 14 -11.36 -1.23 -31.69
N ALA A 15 -10.51 -0.81 -32.64
CA ALA A 15 -9.89 -1.70 -33.64
C ALA A 15 -8.36 -1.88 -33.51
N GLN A 16 -7.72 -1.45 -32.42
CA GLN A 16 -6.23 -1.46 -32.29
C GLN A 16 -5.66 -2.15 -31.03
N PHE A 17 -6.43 -2.88 -30.22
CA PHE A 17 -5.88 -3.68 -29.11
C PHE A 17 -6.12 -5.19 -29.27
N GLY A 18 -5.92 -5.67 -30.49
CA GLY A 18 -5.71 -7.08 -30.80
C GLY A 18 -4.37 -7.27 -31.51
N LYS A 19 -3.54 -8.15 -30.93
CA LYS A 19 -2.32 -8.78 -31.48
C LYS A 19 -0.96 -8.10 -31.21
N GLY A 20 -0.17 -8.77 -30.36
CA GLY A 20 1.24 -9.05 -30.63
C GLY A 20 2.28 -8.11 -30.06
N ALA A 21 2.88 -8.47 -28.91
CA ALA A 21 4.24 -8.05 -28.55
C ALA A 21 4.83 -8.91 -27.41
N THR A 22 5.03 -10.21 -27.65
CA THR A 22 6.01 -10.99 -26.88
C THR A 22 7.38 -10.86 -27.55
N GLY A 23 8.05 -9.73 -27.29
CA GLY A 23 9.43 -9.46 -27.68
C GLY A 23 10.31 -9.35 -26.42
N ARG A 24 11.30 -10.24 -26.32
CA ARG A 24 12.31 -10.36 -25.25
C ARG A 24 13.15 -9.09 -25.09
N PRO A 25 13.85 -8.94 -23.95
CA PRO A 25 15.27 -8.61 -24.03
C PRO A 25 16.14 -9.67 -23.35
N GLY A 26 17.38 -9.74 -23.82
CA GLY A 26 18.29 -10.86 -23.63
C GLY A 26 18.67 -11.14 -22.19
N GLN A 27 18.86 -12.42 -21.92
CA GLN A 27 19.80 -12.86 -20.91
C GLN A 27 20.60 -14.01 -21.51
N ALA A 28 21.88 -13.72 -21.76
CA ALA A 28 22.87 -14.64 -22.27
C ALA A 28 22.98 -15.83 -21.32
N TYR A 29 22.59 -17.01 -21.78
CA TYR A 29 22.84 -18.25 -21.07
C TYR A 29 24.23 -18.73 -21.47
N ASN A 30 25.20 -18.47 -20.59
CA ASN A 30 26.57 -18.97 -20.74
C ASN A 30 26.55 -20.49 -20.74
N ALA A 31 27.12 -21.06 -21.80
CA ALA A 31 27.46 -22.46 -21.89
C ALA A 31 28.63 -22.74 -20.93
N ASN A 32 28.33 -23.32 -19.77
CA ASN A 32 29.29 -24.12 -19.02
C ASN A 32 28.81 -25.57 -19.06
N LEU A 33 29.38 -26.28 -20.02
CA LEU A 33 29.52 -27.73 -20.01
C LEU A 33 30.45 -28.08 -18.85
N ASP A 34 29.88 -28.38 -17.70
CA ASP A 34 30.58 -29.17 -16.69
C ASP A 34 29.93 -30.56 -16.64
N SER A 35 30.70 -31.47 -17.18
CA SER A 35 30.60 -32.91 -17.12
C SER A 35 30.55 -33.41 -15.68
N GLU A 36 29.39 -33.86 -15.23
CA GLU A 36 29.28 -34.96 -14.27
C GLU A 36 28.18 -35.90 -14.73
N GLY A 37 28.60 -37.06 -15.24
CA GLY A 37 27.71 -38.17 -15.52
C GLY A 37 27.29 -38.82 -14.22
N GLU A 38 26.00 -38.81 -13.92
CA GLU A 38 25.45 -39.73 -12.93
C GLU A 38 23.96 -40.00 -13.22
N ARG A 39 23.71 -41.23 -13.66
CA ARG A 39 22.46 -42.01 -13.52
C ARG A 39 21.15 -41.37 -14.00
N VAL A 40 20.81 -41.67 -15.26
CA VAL A 40 19.42 -41.78 -15.73
C VAL A 40 18.98 -43.24 -15.66
N PRO A 41 18.40 -43.72 -14.54
CA PRO A 41 17.51 -44.86 -14.56
C PRO A 41 16.06 -44.37 -14.60
N GLU A 42 15.19 -45.15 -15.21
CA GLU A 42 13.72 -45.12 -15.07
C GLU A 42 12.88 -44.02 -15.75
N THR A 43 13.40 -42.90 -16.24
CA THR A 43 12.50 -41.92 -16.92
C THR A 43 12.04 -42.38 -18.30
N SER A 44 12.81 -43.22 -19.00
CA SER A 44 12.43 -43.69 -20.34
C SER A 44 11.24 -44.65 -20.34
N GLU A 45 11.01 -45.38 -19.25
CA GLU A 45 9.90 -46.33 -19.16
C GLU A 45 8.59 -45.63 -18.75
N ALA A 46 8.67 -44.67 -17.84
CA ALA A 46 7.53 -43.82 -17.47
C ALA A 46 7.07 -42.97 -18.66
N VAL A 47 8.00 -42.41 -19.44
CA VAL A 47 7.67 -41.63 -20.65
C VAL A 47 7.08 -42.52 -21.75
N LYS A 48 7.58 -43.75 -21.93
CA LYS A 48 6.97 -44.73 -22.85
C LYS A 48 5.56 -45.13 -22.43
N LYS A 49 5.33 -45.36 -21.13
CA LYS A 49 3.98 -45.62 -20.59
C LYS A 49 3.04 -44.44 -20.80
N LEU A 50 3.54 -43.20 -20.67
CA LEU A 50 2.78 -41.98 -20.95
C LEU A 50 2.43 -41.83 -22.44
N LEU A 51 3.30 -42.25 -23.36
CA LEU A 51 3.09 -42.21 -24.81
C LEU A 51 2.10 -43.27 -25.33
N THR A 52 1.93 -44.39 -24.61
CA THR A 52 0.95 -45.43 -24.95
C THR A 52 -0.47 -45.15 -24.44
N LEU A 53 -0.66 -44.06 -23.70
CA LEU A 53 -1.97 -43.72 -23.16
C LEU A 53 -2.87 -43.14 -24.27
N PRO A 54 -4.18 -43.48 -24.26
CA PRO A 54 -5.13 -42.85 -25.16
C PRO A 54 -5.12 -41.33 -24.93
N GLU A 55 -5.20 -40.52 -25.98
CA GLU A 55 -4.99 -39.05 -25.92
C GLU A 55 -5.81 -38.32 -24.83
N ARG A 56 -6.95 -38.89 -24.42
CA ARG A 56 -7.79 -38.39 -23.32
C ARG A 56 -7.11 -38.43 -21.95
N ALA A 57 -6.27 -39.42 -21.69
CA ALA A 57 -5.54 -39.55 -20.43
C ALA A 57 -4.32 -38.62 -20.37
N LEU A 58 -3.74 -38.28 -21.52
CA LEU A 58 -2.59 -37.39 -21.64
C LEU A 58 -2.97 -35.95 -21.25
N GLY A 59 -4.17 -35.50 -21.62
CA GLY A 59 -4.71 -34.21 -21.16
C GLY A 59 -4.91 -34.14 -19.64
N TYR A 60 -5.38 -35.23 -19.02
CA TYR A 60 -5.62 -35.28 -17.57
C TYR A 60 -4.31 -35.25 -16.76
N VAL A 61 -3.27 -35.93 -17.24
CA VAL A 61 -1.95 -35.91 -16.58
C VAL A 61 -1.25 -34.57 -16.80
N ALA A 62 -1.31 -34.01 -18.01
CA ALA A 62 -0.73 -32.70 -18.29
C ALA A 62 -1.35 -31.60 -17.41
N ASP A 63 -2.68 -31.62 -17.24
CA ASP A 63 -3.39 -30.63 -16.41
C ASP A 63 -3.05 -30.76 -14.91
N ARG A 64 -2.89 -31.99 -14.39
CA ARG A 64 -2.44 -32.20 -13.00
C ARG A 64 -0.99 -31.76 -12.76
N VAL A 65 -0.09 -32.05 -13.68
CA VAL A 65 1.34 -31.74 -13.53
C VAL A 65 1.58 -30.23 -13.71
N LEU A 66 0.94 -29.61 -14.69
CA LEU A 66 1.06 -28.16 -14.93
C LEU A 66 0.25 -27.35 -13.91
N GLY A 67 -0.93 -27.83 -13.48
CA GLY A 67 -1.76 -27.18 -12.48
C GLY A 67 -1.16 -27.18 -11.06
N GLY A 68 -0.29 -28.15 -10.74
CA GLY A 68 0.41 -28.21 -9.45
C GLY A 68 1.42 -27.08 -9.23
N HIS A 69 2.05 -26.58 -10.30
CA HIS A 69 3.17 -25.63 -10.22
C HIS A 69 2.73 -24.15 -10.12
N GLU A 70 1.45 -23.85 -10.34
CA GLU A 70 0.90 -22.50 -10.14
C GLU A 70 0.45 -22.24 -8.70
N LYS A 71 0.10 -23.28 -7.95
CA LYS A 71 -0.48 -23.13 -6.61
C LYS A 71 0.56 -22.67 -5.55
N GLY A 72 1.84 -23.02 -5.72
CA GLY A 72 2.93 -22.60 -4.83
C GLY A 72 3.33 -21.13 -4.95
N ARG A 73 3.22 -20.53 -6.15
CA ARG A 73 3.64 -19.12 -6.39
C ARG A 73 2.64 -18.10 -5.84
N ARG A 74 1.35 -18.44 -5.77
CA ARG A 74 0.33 -17.55 -5.19
C ARG A 74 0.49 -17.36 -3.68
N LEU A 75 1.00 -18.39 -2.98
CA LEU A 75 1.20 -18.33 -1.53
C LEU A 75 2.42 -17.48 -1.14
N GLY A 76 3.50 -17.51 -1.92
CA GLY A 76 4.67 -16.67 -1.71
C GLY A 76 4.44 -15.18 -2.00
N SER A 77 3.65 -14.86 -3.04
CA SER A 77 3.38 -13.45 -3.39
C SER A 77 2.52 -12.72 -2.35
N GLY A 78 1.62 -13.42 -1.66
CA GLY A 78 0.78 -12.80 -0.62
C GLY A 78 1.60 -12.30 0.58
N VAL A 79 2.69 -12.99 0.91
CA VAL A 79 3.59 -12.63 2.02
C VAL A 79 4.39 -11.38 1.68
N THR A 80 4.91 -11.28 0.46
CA THR A 80 5.63 -10.07 0.00
C THR A 80 4.69 -8.87 -0.08
N GLU A 81 3.43 -9.09 -0.46
CA GLU A 81 2.43 -8.03 -0.54
C GLU A 81 2.04 -7.48 0.84
N ALA A 82 1.87 -8.35 1.83
CA ALA A 82 1.61 -7.93 3.20
C ALA A 82 2.82 -7.24 3.83
N ALA A 83 4.03 -7.74 3.55
CA ALA A 83 5.26 -7.18 4.08
C ALA A 83 5.47 -5.72 3.65
N TYR A 84 5.28 -5.37 2.37
CA TYR A 84 5.42 -3.96 1.97
C TYR A 84 4.36 -3.08 2.62
N LYS A 85 3.12 -3.55 2.78
CA LYS A 85 2.05 -2.75 3.40
C LYS A 85 2.41 -2.43 4.85
N LEU A 86 2.89 -3.43 5.58
CA LEU A 86 3.35 -3.26 6.96
C LEU A 86 4.57 -2.33 7.04
N LEU A 87 5.52 -2.47 6.13
CA LEU A 87 6.71 -1.61 6.08
C LEU A 87 6.33 -0.16 5.78
N THR A 88 5.46 0.08 4.81
CA THR A 88 4.95 1.42 4.48
C THR A 88 4.18 2.01 5.66
N LEU A 89 3.28 1.25 6.28
CA LEU A 89 2.52 1.71 7.45
C LEU A 89 3.46 2.03 8.62
N GLY A 90 4.43 1.17 8.90
CA GLY A 90 5.44 1.39 9.94
C GLY A 90 6.26 2.64 9.68
N THR A 91 6.67 2.87 8.42
CA THR A 91 7.40 4.08 8.02
C THR A 91 6.57 5.34 8.25
N VAL A 92 5.29 5.33 7.88
CA VAL A 92 4.39 6.47 8.08
C VAL A 92 4.22 6.79 9.57
N ILE A 93 3.99 5.76 10.40
CA ILE A 93 3.85 5.93 11.84
C ILE A 93 5.16 6.46 12.45
N PHE A 94 6.31 5.93 12.02
CA PHE A 94 7.62 6.36 12.51
C PHE A 94 7.92 7.83 12.15
N VAL A 95 7.66 8.23 10.90
CA VAL A 95 7.84 9.62 10.46
C VAL A 95 6.89 10.56 11.21
N ALA A 96 5.62 10.18 11.37
CA ALA A 96 4.65 10.97 12.14
C ALA A 96 5.04 11.10 13.61
N PHE A 97 5.58 10.04 14.21
CA PHE A 97 6.12 10.05 15.57
C PHE A 97 7.30 11.01 15.71
N LEU A 98 8.24 11.00 14.75
CA LEU A 98 9.36 11.96 14.76
C LEU A 98 8.87 13.40 14.60
N LEU A 99 7.93 13.67 13.69
CA LEU A 99 7.32 14.99 13.49
C LEU A 99 6.54 15.48 14.71
N GLY A 100 5.90 14.58 15.46
CA GLY A 100 5.15 14.91 16.66
C GLY A 100 6.00 15.07 17.92
N GLY A 101 7.34 15.04 17.83
CA GLY A 101 8.23 15.24 18.98
C GLY A 101 8.72 13.94 19.63
N GLY A 102 8.66 12.83 18.92
CA GLY A 102 9.22 11.54 19.38
C GLY A 102 10.71 11.60 19.70
N SER A 103 11.47 12.45 19.00
CA SER A 103 12.88 12.73 19.31
C SER A 103 13.05 13.40 20.67
N TYR A 104 12.17 14.36 21.01
CA TYR A 104 12.19 15.05 22.29
C TYR A 104 11.91 14.09 23.45
N ILE A 105 10.93 13.19 23.26
CA ILE A 105 10.61 12.14 24.24
C ILE A 105 11.82 11.22 24.49
N ALA A 106 12.53 10.83 23.43
CA ALA A 106 13.67 9.93 23.53
C ALA A 106 14.86 10.57 24.28
N VAL A 107 15.11 11.86 24.08
CA VAL A 107 16.28 12.57 24.65
C VAL A 107 16.00 13.07 26.07
N TYR A 108 14.87 13.77 26.29
CA TYR A 108 14.66 14.57 27.49
C TYR A 108 13.79 13.88 28.55
N ARG A 109 13.18 12.73 28.24
CA ARG A 109 12.24 12.00 29.13
C ARG A 109 11.29 12.93 29.90
N PRO A 110 10.42 13.67 29.18
CA PRO A 110 9.53 14.63 29.81
C PRO A 110 8.54 13.96 30.76
N ALA A 111 8.05 14.72 31.74
CA ALA A 111 7.01 14.28 32.65
C ALA A 111 5.72 13.91 31.88
N PHE A 112 4.98 12.94 32.43
CA PHE A 112 3.71 12.47 31.85
C PHE A 112 2.60 13.52 31.92
N LEU A 113 2.53 14.24 33.04
CA LEU A 113 1.57 15.29 33.34
C LEU A 113 2.30 16.41 34.08
N VAL A 114 1.87 17.64 33.83
CA VAL A 114 2.37 18.81 34.56
C VAL A 114 1.23 19.37 35.40
N ALA A 115 1.55 19.77 36.63
CA ALA A 115 0.63 20.52 37.48
C ALA A 115 0.28 21.82 36.77
N GLY A 116 -0.99 22.00 36.43
CA GLY A 116 -1.44 23.11 35.59
C GLY A 116 -2.46 23.98 36.32
N GLY A 117 -2.47 25.28 36.02
CA GLY A 117 -3.29 26.29 36.72
C GLY A 117 -4.81 26.24 36.45
N GLY A 118 -5.32 25.15 35.87
CA GLY A 118 -6.76 24.97 35.60
C GLY A 118 -7.55 24.44 36.80
N PRO A 119 -8.89 24.39 36.73
CA PRO A 119 -9.77 23.96 37.83
C PRO A 119 -9.51 22.53 38.36
N LEU A 120 -8.84 21.70 37.57
CA LEU A 120 -8.49 20.31 37.90
C LEU A 120 -7.03 20.14 38.36
N GLY A 121 -6.23 21.22 38.45
CA GLY A 121 -4.85 21.19 38.93
C GLY A 121 -3.83 20.47 38.04
N ALA A 122 -4.25 19.92 36.89
CA ALA A 122 -3.40 19.25 35.91
C ALA A 122 -3.72 19.74 34.50
N THR A 123 -2.71 20.13 33.73
CA THR A 123 -2.87 20.42 32.29
C THR A 123 -2.02 19.46 31.48
N PHE A 124 -2.56 19.06 30.33
CA PHE A 124 -1.86 18.22 29.36
C PHE A 124 -0.85 19.03 28.53
N ILE A 125 -1.13 20.32 28.36
CA ILE A 125 -0.36 21.26 27.54
C ILE A 125 0.40 22.17 28.50
N TYR A 126 1.71 22.24 28.30
CA TYR A 126 2.56 23.15 29.07
C TYR A 126 2.43 24.57 28.51
N THR A 127 1.86 25.47 29.30
CA THR A 127 1.68 26.88 28.96
C THR A 127 2.86 27.68 29.51
N GLY A 128 3.63 28.37 28.65
CA GLY A 128 4.70 29.29 29.08
C GLY A 128 6.10 28.99 28.50
N SER A 129 6.32 27.82 27.91
CA SER A 129 7.53 27.51 27.14
C SER A 129 7.18 26.77 25.87
N SER A 130 7.57 27.33 24.71
CA SER A 130 7.35 26.70 23.41
C SER A 130 8.25 25.49 23.18
N LEU A 131 9.40 25.43 23.88
CA LEU A 131 10.37 24.34 23.77
C LEU A 131 10.04 23.15 24.66
N GLU A 132 9.26 23.34 25.73
CA GLU A 132 8.90 22.24 26.61
C GLU A 132 7.70 21.47 26.05
N GLN A 133 7.82 20.15 26.01
CA GLN A 133 6.81 19.27 25.47
C GLN A 133 6.52 18.14 26.46
N THR A 134 5.25 17.91 26.78
CA THR A 134 4.87 16.76 27.61
C THR A 134 4.84 15.48 26.78
N PHE A 135 5.03 14.32 27.42
CA PHE A 135 4.95 13.02 26.73
C PHE A 135 3.62 12.84 25.98
N LEU A 136 2.57 13.25 26.67
CA LEU A 136 1.19 13.17 26.26
C LEU A 136 0.91 14.12 25.07
N GLU A 137 1.42 15.35 25.11
CA GLU A 137 1.34 16.30 23.98
C GLU A 137 1.99 15.74 22.71
N GLY A 138 3.16 15.12 22.82
CA GLY A 138 3.83 14.52 21.67
C GLY A 138 3.08 13.36 21.04
N ILE A 139 2.52 12.45 21.85
CA ILE A 139 1.70 11.34 21.34
C ILE A 139 0.43 11.86 20.66
N PHE A 140 -0.21 12.88 21.24
CA PHE A 140 -1.42 13.47 20.69
C PHE A 140 -1.16 14.13 19.33
N VAL A 141 -0.11 14.96 19.23
CA VAL A 141 0.28 15.59 17.96
C VAL A 141 0.71 14.55 16.93
N SER A 142 1.46 13.51 17.33
CA SER A 142 1.84 12.40 16.45
C SER A 142 0.62 11.68 15.86
N THR A 143 -0.39 11.42 16.70
CA THR A 143 -1.64 10.75 16.28
C THR A 143 -2.44 11.63 15.32
N LEU A 144 -2.48 12.94 15.57
CA LEU A 144 -3.11 13.90 14.66
C LEU A 144 -2.41 13.95 13.29
N TYR A 145 -1.07 13.87 13.24
CA TYR A 145 -0.35 13.76 11.97
C TYR A 145 -0.71 12.50 11.19
N VAL A 146 -0.80 11.34 11.85
CA VAL A 146 -1.25 10.10 11.20
C VAL A 146 -2.68 10.24 10.69
N ALA A 147 -3.59 10.84 11.47
CA ALA A 147 -4.97 11.08 11.08
C ALA A 147 -5.06 12.02 9.86
N SER A 148 -4.29 13.11 9.84
CA SER A 148 -4.22 14.03 8.70
C SER A 148 -3.69 13.35 7.44
N LEU A 149 -2.63 12.53 7.55
CA LEU A 149 -2.11 11.74 6.42
C LEU A 149 -3.13 10.72 5.92
N ALA A 150 -3.84 10.04 6.83
CA ALA A 150 -4.93 9.14 6.47
C ALA A 150 -6.05 9.89 5.74
N GLY A 151 -6.44 11.07 6.22
CA GLY A 151 -7.41 11.95 5.57
C GLY A 151 -7.00 12.30 4.14
N MET A 152 -5.74 12.71 3.95
CA MET A 152 -5.17 13.00 2.63
C MET A 152 -5.18 11.77 1.71
N TYR A 153 -4.84 10.60 2.24
CA TYR A 153 -4.89 9.33 1.50
C TYR A 153 -6.32 8.97 1.07
N LEU A 154 -7.33 9.18 1.94
CA LEU A 154 -8.73 8.98 1.59
C LEU A 154 -9.17 9.93 0.47
N VAL A 155 -8.80 11.21 0.54
CA VAL A 155 -9.09 12.19 -0.51
C VAL A 155 -8.46 11.75 -1.84
N TYR A 156 -7.19 11.36 -1.84
CA TYR A 156 -6.53 10.83 -3.04
C TYR A 156 -7.25 9.60 -3.60
N ARG A 157 -7.59 8.63 -2.73
CA ARG A 157 -8.25 7.39 -3.13
C ARG A 157 -9.66 7.64 -3.69
N SER A 158 -10.36 8.70 -3.25
CA SER A 158 -11.71 9.03 -3.73
C SER A 158 -11.75 9.23 -5.24
N THR A 159 -10.69 9.77 -5.86
CA THR A 159 -10.59 10.00 -7.31
C THR A 159 -10.67 8.72 -8.15
N ARG A 160 -10.27 7.57 -7.58
CA ARG A 160 -10.34 6.25 -8.25
C ARG A 160 -11.77 5.71 -8.35
N TYR A 161 -12.70 6.21 -7.54
CA TYR A 161 -14.10 5.75 -7.48
C TYR A 161 -15.05 6.50 -8.41
N SER A 162 -14.52 7.10 -9.50
CA SER A 162 -15.28 7.93 -10.45
C SER A 162 -16.54 7.24 -11.03
N HIS A 163 -16.53 5.91 -11.17
CA HIS A 163 -17.65 5.15 -11.71
C HIS A 163 -18.86 5.02 -10.76
N SER A 164 -18.69 5.38 -9.47
CA SER A 164 -19.73 5.32 -8.45
C SER A 164 -19.84 6.65 -7.71
N PRO A 165 -20.67 7.60 -8.18
CA PRO A 165 -20.66 8.99 -7.69
C PRO A 165 -20.99 9.12 -6.20
N ARG A 166 -21.91 8.29 -5.69
CA ARG A 166 -22.28 8.29 -4.25
C ARG A 166 -21.10 7.90 -3.36
N THR A 167 -20.37 6.85 -3.74
CA THR A 167 -19.24 6.32 -2.99
C THR A 167 -18.05 7.29 -3.03
N MET A 168 -17.78 7.88 -4.19
CA MET A 168 -16.74 8.90 -4.34
C MET A 168 -16.97 10.07 -3.38
N TRP A 169 -18.19 10.60 -3.33
CA TRP A 169 -18.53 11.72 -2.46
C TRP A 169 -18.35 11.39 -0.98
N MET A 170 -18.82 10.23 -0.52
CA MET A 170 -18.67 9.82 0.89
C MET A 170 -17.21 9.69 1.31
N ILE A 171 -16.36 9.07 0.48
CA ILE A 171 -14.93 8.90 0.78
C ILE A 171 -14.22 10.25 0.77
N PHE A 172 -14.56 11.12 -0.19
CA PHE A 172 -13.99 12.46 -0.29
C PHE A 172 -14.34 13.30 0.95
N VAL A 173 -15.62 13.37 1.33
CA VAL A 173 -16.07 14.15 2.49
C VAL A 173 -15.45 13.62 3.78
N LEU A 174 -15.40 12.30 3.95
CA LEU A 174 -14.78 11.68 5.13
C LEU A 174 -13.29 12.01 5.22
N GLY A 175 -12.55 11.86 4.11
CA GLY A 175 -11.13 12.18 4.06
C GLY A 175 -10.84 13.67 4.29
N PHE A 176 -11.63 14.54 3.66
CA PHE A 176 -11.53 15.99 3.84
C PHE A 176 -11.82 16.41 5.27
N PHE A 177 -12.88 15.87 5.88
CA PHE A 177 -13.21 16.16 7.28
C PHE A 177 -12.10 15.71 8.22
N LEU A 178 -11.56 14.50 8.03
CA LEU A 178 -10.47 13.99 8.87
C LEU A 178 -9.19 14.85 8.74
N LEU A 179 -8.86 15.27 7.52
CA LEU A 179 -7.73 16.18 7.26
C LEU A 179 -7.94 17.54 7.91
N ALA A 180 -9.11 18.15 7.70
CA ALA A 180 -9.47 19.46 8.23
C ALA A 180 -9.49 19.44 9.77
N PHE A 181 -10.07 18.38 10.36
CA PHE A 181 -10.11 18.18 11.80
C PHE A 181 -8.70 18.07 12.39
N GLY A 182 -7.82 17.27 11.77
CA GLY A 182 -6.43 17.13 12.20
C GLY A 182 -5.67 18.46 12.16
N CYS A 183 -5.76 19.19 11.04
CA CYS A 183 -5.16 20.52 10.90
C CYS A 183 -5.69 21.53 11.92
N ALA A 184 -7.02 21.57 12.09
CA ALA A 184 -7.66 22.48 13.05
C ALA A 184 -7.19 22.17 14.48
N MET A 185 -7.14 20.89 14.89
CA MET A 185 -6.69 20.51 16.22
C MET A 185 -5.21 20.86 16.47
N ILE A 186 -4.33 20.62 15.51
CA ILE A 186 -2.92 21.01 15.62
C ILE A 186 -2.79 22.53 15.77
N TYR A 187 -3.58 23.30 15.01
CA TYR A 187 -3.62 24.76 15.13
C TYR A 187 -4.11 25.21 16.50
N GLN A 188 -5.19 24.60 17.03
CA GLN A 188 -5.69 24.92 18.37
C GLN A 188 -4.68 24.58 19.47
N ALA A 189 -3.96 23.46 19.36
CA ALA A 189 -2.90 23.11 20.30
C ALA A 189 -1.76 24.14 20.27
N SER A 190 -1.37 24.58 19.07
CA SER A 190 -0.33 25.59 18.88
C SER A 190 -0.75 26.95 19.45
N ARG A 191 -2.00 27.37 19.25
CA ARG A 191 -2.51 28.64 19.77
C ARG A 191 -2.55 28.65 21.31
N TRP A 192 -2.88 27.53 21.93
CA TRP A 192 -2.95 27.42 23.39
C TRP A 192 -1.57 27.48 24.03
N LYS A 193 -0.52 27.17 23.27
CA LYS A 193 0.86 27.26 23.73
C LYS A 193 1.46 28.65 23.56
N ALA A 194 0.98 29.42 22.57
CA ALA A 194 1.45 30.76 22.26
C ALA A 194 0.68 31.88 22.99
N GLY A 195 -0.45 31.55 23.63
CA GLY A 195 -1.30 32.49 24.35
C GLY A 195 -1.13 32.47 25.87
#